data_AF-A0A973CYC4-F1
#
_entry.id   AF-A0A973CYC4-F1
#
_cell.length_a   1.000
_cell.length_b   1.000
_cell.length_c   1.000
_cell.angle_alpha   90.00
_cell.angle_beta   90.00
_cell.angle_gamma   90.00
#
_symmetry.space_group_name_H-M   'P 1'
#
loop_
_entity.id
_entity.type
_entity.pdbx_description
1 polymer ?
#
loop_
_entity_poly.entity_id
_entity_poly.type
_entity_poly.pdbx_seq_one_letter_code
_entity_poly.pdbx_strand_id
1 'polypeptide(L)'
;MSASFEKAERKYLDTHAEPEVALCGALDSAQRGYGHVLAIPAAGEADELERTLASLPDGPLGPVLTIVVVNATPDAPAWVQQSNAQTLETFGRRKDRAQRLTPRATLYAGEGGDVLVLDRATRGHQLPPGQGVGLARKIGVDLALALVLTGRVASPWIHVSDADVRFPEDYFHQVLEDRGGSSSALLYRFQHRPIGDARSYDAALQYEAALRYYVTGLRFAGSRYAFHSIGSTLVLRASAYAQVRGFPRRQAAEDFYLLNKIAKVGRVTPLTGMPLALSSRVSRRVPFGTGAAIARMLEDTEPRRYTYHPALFHHLRAWLDALEATLAGRASGAGVTRALKDQIADFADADPAVDASRLWAALKHTGALSSANDALAAPARSVRRRVDDTFDGFRTVKLLHALRDSGFADLPLRDALQGASFLPFAGEIHELPLETLRSRLEVIESQPRRIGNAKTLYGSEKPFLFKS
;
A
#
# COMPACT_ATOMS: atom_id res chain seq x y z
N MET A 1 2.47 16.96 -21.64
CA MET A 1 1.32 16.50 -20.82
C MET A 1 0.43 17.71 -20.59
N SER A 2 -0.85 17.61 -20.93
CA SER A 2 -1.67 18.72 -21.40
C SER A 2 -2.46 19.43 -20.31
N ALA A 3 -2.79 20.70 -20.53
CA ALA A 3 -3.64 21.59 -19.72
C ALA A 3 -4.96 20.96 -19.19
N SER A 4 -5.36 19.80 -19.71
CA SER A 4 -6.48 18.99 -19.18
C SER A 4 -6.19 18.41 -17.78
N PHE A 5 -4.94 18.00 -17.51
CA PHE A 5 -4.56 17.46 -16.20
C PHE A 5 -4.59 18.55 -15.12
N GLU A 6 -4.03 19.72 -15.42
CA GLU A 6 -4.09 20.90 -14.54
C GLU A 6 -5.53 21.30 -14.20
N LYS A 7 -6.46 21.20 -15.17
CA LYS A 7 -7.89 21.48 -14.92
C LYS A 7 -8.54 20.47 -13.97
N ALA A 8 -8.20 19.18 -14.08
CA ALA A 8 -8.73 18.14 -13.20
C ALA A 8 -8.18 18.27 -11.78
N GLU A 9 -6.89 18.62 -11.65
CA GLU A 9 -6.22 18.83 -10.39
C GLU A 9 -6.72 20.09 -9.68
N ARG A 10 -6.92 21.20 -10.41
CA ARG A 10 -7.55 22.40 -9.87
C ARG A 10 -8.97 22.13 -9.38
N LYS A 11 -9.79 21.43 -10.18
CA LYS A 11 -11.13 21.00 -9.76
C LYS A 11 -11.08 20.15 -8.49
N TYR A 12 -10.10 19.25 -8.37
CA TYR A 12 -9.93 18.48 -7.14
C TYR A 12 -9.69 19.38 -5.93
N LEU A 13 -8.76 20.34 -6.03
CA LEU A 13 -8.48 21.28 -4.94
C LEU A 13 -9.72 22.09 -4.56
N ASP A 14 -10.51 22.53 -5.55
CA ASP A 14 -11.70 23.34 -5.30
C ASP A 14 -12.86 22.55 -4.67
N THR A 15 -13.00 21.25 -4.97
CA THR A 15 -14.20 20.47 -4.59
C THR A 15 -13.98 19.35 -3.58
N HIS A 16 -12.74 18.89 -3.42
CA HIS A 16 -12.44 17.66 -2.69
C HIS A 16 -11.31 17.79 -1.68
N ALA A 17 -10.45 18.81 -1.80
CA ALA A 17 -9.36 18.98 -0.85
C ALA A 17 -9.83 19.45 0.53
N GLU A 18 -9.03 19.16 1.55
CA GLU A 18 -9.25 19.69 2.89
C GLU A 18 -8.88 21.20 2.96
N PRO A 19 -9.53 21.99 3.85
CA PRO A 19 -9.35 23.44 3.89
C PRO A 19 -7.91 23.92 4.11
N GLU A 20 -7.03 23.07 4.67
CA GLU A 20 -5.62 23.35 4.89
C GLU A 20 -4.84 23.69 3.61
N VAL A 21 -5.37 23.38 2.41
CA VAL A 21 -4.76 23.83 1.14
C VAL A 21 -4.65 25.35 1.03
N ALA A 22 -5.45 26.11 1.78
CA ALA A 22 -5.32 27.57 1.86
C ALA A 22 -3.96 28.03 2.41
N LEU A 23 -3.23 27.17 3.14
CA LEU A 23 -1.87 27.43 3.60
C LEU A 23 -0.86 27.58 2.47
N CYS A 24 -1.16 27.08 1.27
CA CYS A 24 -0.28 27.21 0.10
C CYS A 24 0.13 28.66 -0.14
N GLY A 25 -0.81 29.61 -0.08
CA GLY A 25 -0.52 31.03 -0.27
C GLY A 25 0.42 31.62 0.80
N ALA A 26 0.35 31.12 2.03
CA ALA A 26 1.27 31.53 3.11
C ALA A 26 2.68 30.94 2.95
N LEU A 27 2.80 29.80 2.27
CA LEU A 27 4.10 29.17 1.96
C LEU A 27 4.74 29.75 0.70
N ASP A 28 3.94 30.32 -0.20
CA ASP A 28 4.43 31.06 -1.37
C ASP A 28 5.16 32.34 -0.97
N SER A 29 4.69 33.03 0.08
CA SER A 29 5.36 34.23 0.61
C SER A 29 6.67 33.95 1.34
N ALA A 30 6.93 32.70 1.75
CA ALA A 30 8.15 32.29 2.45
C ALA A 30 9.40 32.12 1.55
N GLN A 31 9.30 32.41 0.24
CA GLN A 31 10.37 32.47 -0.77
C GLN A 31 11.21 31.19 -1.06
N ARG A 32 11.37 30.23 -0.14
CA ARG A 32 12.18 28.99 -0.35
C ARG A 32 11.50 27.87 -1.15
N GLY A 33 11.95 27.59 -2.38
CA GLY A 33 11.42 26.46 -3.18
C GLY A 33 11.88 25.10 -2.64
N TYR A 34 11.10 24.05 -2.89
CA TYR A 34 11.40 22.69 -2.43
C TYR A 34 11.64 21.75 -3.62
N GLY A 35 12.58 20.82 -3.46
CA GLY A 35 12.81 19.74 -4.41
C GLY A 35 11.77 18.63 -4.24
N HIS A 36 11.43 18.29 -3.00
CA HIS A 36 10.58 17.15 -2.63
C HIS A 36 9.62 17.51 -1.50
N VAL A 37 8.54 16.72 -1.37
CA VAL A 37 7.57 16.86 -0.29
C VAL A 37 7.19 15.51 0.32
N LEU A 38 7.12 15.48 1.65
CA LEU A 38 6.78 14.30 2.43
C LEU A 38 5.64 14.62 3.41
N ALA A 39 4.57 13.83 3.40
CA ALA A 39 3.47 13.93 4.37
C ALA A 39 3.58 12.82 5.43
N ILE A 40 3.51 13.19 6.70
CA ILE A 40 3.57 12.28 7.86
C ILE A 40 2.41 12.57 8.81
N PRO A 41 1.42 11.67 8.97
CA PRO A 41 0.49 11.72 10.09
C PRO A 41 1.21 11.29 11.37
N ALA A 42 0.92 11.95 12.49
CA ALA A 42 1.50 11.63 13.79
C ALA A 42 0.41 11.63 14.88
N ALA A 43 0.15 10.48 15.48
CA ALA A 43 -0.71 10.27 16.64
C ALA A 43 0.00 9.45 17.73
N GLY A 44 0.66 10.12 18.67
CA GLY A 44 1.29 9.49 19.83
C GLY A 44 2.69 8.94 19.61
N GLU A 45 3.47 9.49 18.67
CA GLU A 45 4.83 9.08 18.35
C GLU A 45 5.94 10.02 18.85
N ALA A 46 5.69 10.92 19.81
CA ALA A 46 6.63 11.98 20.27
C ALA A 46 8.13 11.76 19.95
N ASP A 47 8.83 10.93 20.71
CA ASP A 47 10.27 10.68 20.53
C ASP A 47 10.61 9.99 19.20
N GLU A 48 9.71 9.18 18.65
CA GLU A 48 9.94 8.51 17.36
C GLU A 48 9.81 9.47 16.19
N LEU A 49 8.92 10.45 16.24
CA LEU A 49 8.79 11.46 15.20
C LEU A 49 10.10 12.23 15.04
N GLU A 50 10.71 12.67 16.14
CA GLU A 50 12.00 13.38 16.11
C GLU A 50 13.09 12.51 15.48
N ARG A 51 13.17 11.22 15.85
CA ARG A 51 14.14 10.31 15.25
C ARG A 51 13.84 9.99 13.78
N THR A 52 12.57 9.99 13.39
CA THR A 52 12.11 9.80 12.00
C THR A 52 12.57 10.99 11.16
N LEU A 53 12.31 12.22 11.63
CA LEU A 53 12.75 13.44 10.98
C LEU A 53 14.27 13.56 10.90
N ALA A 54 14.99 13.17 11.96
CA ALA A 54 16.45 13.15 11.98
C ALA A 54 17.08 12.14 11.00
N SER A 55 16.32 11.15 10.54
CA SER A 55 16.79 10.16 9.55
C SER A 55 16.50 10.55 8.10
N LEU A 56 15.84 11.69 7.86
CA LEU A 56 15.54 12.13 6.49
C LEU A 56 16.84 12.51 5.77
N PRO A 57 17.13 11.90 4.60
CA PRO A 57 18.26 12.33 3.79
C PRO A 57 17.93 13.61 3.03
N ASP A 58 18.96 14.24 2.48
CA ASP A 58 18.79 15.39 1.60
C ASP A 58 18.06 15.03 0.30
N GLY A 59 17.30 16.01 -0.22
CA GLY A 59 16.56 15.87 -1.45
C GLY A 59 17.46 16.12 -2.68
N PRO A 60 17.56 15.20 -3.66
CA PRO A 60 18.40 15.39 -4.85
C PRO A 60 17.90 16.44 -5.84
N LEU A 61 16.70 16.99 -5.62
CA LEU A 61 16.13 18.08 -6.41
C LEU A 61 16.11 19.40 -5.62
N GLY A 62 16.75 19.44 -4.44
CA GLY A 62 16.73 20.56 -3.51
C GLY A 62 16.03 20.24 -2.19
N PRO A 63 15.81 21.27 -1.35
CA PRO A 63 15.31 21.13 0.01
C PRO A 63 14.00 20.34 0.11
N VAL A 64 13.82 19.59 1.19
CA VAL A 64 12.62 18.78 1.43
C VAL A 64 11.62 19.53 2.30
N LEU A 65 10.35 19.61 1.89
CA LEU A 65 9.28 20.03 2.80
C LEU A 65 8.66 18.80 3.47
N THR A 66 8.72 18.73 4.79
CA THR A 66 8.02 17.69 5.56
C THR A 66 6.77 18.26 6.21
N ILE A 67 5.59 17.80 5.79
CA ILE A 67 4.28 18.17 6.34
C ILE A 67 3.90 17.15 7.41
N VAL A 68 4.03 17.53 8.67
CA VAL A 68 3.65 16.72 9.82
C VAL A 68 2.26 17.11 10.28
N VAL A 69 1.32 16.16 10.24
CA VAL A 69 -0.05 16.36 10.74
C VAL A 69 -0.15 15.70 12.11
N VAL A 70 0.04 16.48 13.17
CA VAL A 70 -0.13 15.98 14.54
C VAL A 70 -1.62 15.87 14.82
N ASN A 71 -2.13 14.64 14.91
CA ASN A 71 -3.56 14.38 14.86
C ASN A 71 -4.07 13.57 16.06
N ALA A 72 -5.28 13.89 16.50
CA ALA A 72 -6.05 13.08 17.44
C ALA A 72 -7.55 13.23 17.14
N THR A 73 -8.32 12.20 17.45
CA THR A 73 -9.78 12.30 17.57
C THR A 73 -10.17 12.58 19.03
N PRO A 74 -11.38 13.08 19.31
CA PRO A 74 -11.83 13.32 20.69
C PRO A 74 -11.80 12.09 21.61
N ASP A 75 -11.97 10.90 21.03
CA ASP A 75 -11.94 9.60 21.70
C ASP A 75 -10.53 8.97 21.78
N ALA A 76 -9.49 9.69 21.32
CA ALA A 76 -8.12 9.20 21.40
C ALA A 76 -7.72 8.95 22.88
N PRO A 77 -7.01 7.85 23.19
CA PRO A 77 -6.55 7.56 24.55
C PRO A 77 -5.73 8.71 25.15
N ALA A 78 -5.80 8.88 26.47
CA ALA A 78 -5.10 9.96 27.19
C ALA A 78 -3.59 10.00 26.90
N TRP A 79 -2.94 8.83 26.77
CA TRP A 79 -1.52 8.74 26.44
C TRP A 79 -1.19 9.29 25.04
N VAL A 80 -2.10 9.15 24.06
CA VAL A 80 -1.93 9.74 22.71
C VAL A 80 -2.02 11.25 22.80
N GLN A 81 -2.99 11.77 23.57
CA GLN A 81 -3.16 13.22 23.75
C GLN A 81 -1.94 13.83 24.45
N GLN A 82 -1.43 13.18 25.50
CA GLN A 82 -0.22 13.58 26.21
C GLN A 82 1.01 13.56 25.30
N SER A 83 1.20 12.48 24.54
CA SER A 83 2.32 12.36 23.60
C SER A 83 2.25 13.42 22.50
N ASN A 84 1.06 13.69 21.94
CA ASN A 84 0.89 14.77 20.96
C ASN A 84 1.18 16.15 21.55
N ALA A 85 0.77 16.41 22.80
CA ALA A 85 1.10 17.66 23.48
C ALA A 85 2.62 17.83 23.65
N GLN A 86 3.33 16.77 24.02
CA GLN A 86 4.79 16.75 24.11
C GLN A 86 5.44 17.02 22.74
N THR A 87 4.91 16.44 21.65
CA THR A 87 5.36 16.73 20.29
C THR A 87 5.24 18.23 19.98
N LEU A 88 4.06 18.81 20.18
CA LEU A 88 3.81 20.23 19.91
C LEU A 88 4.69 21.15 20.77
N GLU A 89 4.90 20.81 22.04
CA GLU A 89 5.80 21.54 22.94
C GLU A 89 7.25 21.48 22.46
N THR A 90 7.72 20.30 22.05
CA THR A 90 9.09 20.07 21.57
C THR A 90 9.39 20.92 20.34
N PHE A 91 8.48 20.95 19.37
CA PHE A 91 8.56 21.88 18.23
C PHE A 91 8.50 23.34 18.69
N GLY A 92 7.58 23.68 19.60
CA GLY A 92 7.40 25.04 20.11
C GLY A 92 8.60 25.64 20.85
N ARG A 93 9.55 24.80 21.29
CA ARG A 93 10.83 25.26 21.86
C ARG A 93 11.79 25.83 20.80
N ARG A 94 11.61 25.53 19.51
CA ARG A 94 12.44 25.98 18.37
C ARG A 94 12.02 27.36 17.84
N LYS A 95 11.87 28.34 18.74
CA LYS A 95 11.26 29.64 18.42
C LYS A 95 12.05 30.45 17.39
N ASP A 96 13.37 30.31 17.41
CA ASP A 96 14.32 30.96 16.49
C ASP A 96 14.14 30.53 15.03
N ARG A 97 13.58 29.34 14.80
CA ARG A 97 13.37 28.76 13.47
C ARG A 97 11.89 28.73 13.07
N ALA A 98 11.00 29.23 13.92
CA ALA A 98 9.56 29.09 13.78
C ALA A 98 8.93 30.29 13.07
N GLN A 99 8.23 30.03 11.97
CA GLN A 99 7.32 30.97 11.32
C GLN A 99 5.89 30.47 11.51
N ARG A 100 5.13 31.15 12.36
CA ARG A 100 3.71 30.84 12.57
C ARG A 100 2.88 31.35 11.40
N LEU A 101 2.26 30.45 10.66
CA LEU A 101 1.44 30.78 9.48
C LEU A 101 -0.02 30.98 9.87
N THR A 102 -0.55 30.15 10.76
CA THR A 102 -1.90 30.25 11.32
C THR A 102 -1.91 29.79 12.77
N PRO A 103 -3.04 29.89 13.51
CA PRO A 103 -3.14 29.30 14.83
C PRO A 103 -2.83 27.80 14.88
N ARG A 104 -3.02 27.08 13.77
CA ARG A 104 -2.88 25.62 13.63
C ARG A 104 -1.66 25.18 12.81
N ALA A 105 -0.90 26.10 12.23
CA ALA A 105 0.18 25.77 11.30
C ALA A 105 1.42 26.60 11.61
N THR A 106 2.54 25.93 11.84
CA THR A 106 3.85 26.56 12.07
C THR A 106 4.88 25.88 11.19
N LEU A 107 5.60 26.67 10.40
CA LEU A 107 6.74 26.23 9.60
C LEU A 107 8.01 26.37 10.44
N TYR A 108 8.83 25.33 10.48
CA TYR A 108 10.13 25.33 11.16
C TYR A 108 11.22 25.19 10.10
N ALA A 109 12.07 26.21 9.97
CA ALA A 109 13.13 26.22 8.97
C ALA A 109 14.23 25.20 9.30
N GLY A 110 14.69 24.42 8.33
CA GLY A 110 15.78 23.43 8.49
C GLY A 110 16.90 23.59 7.45
N GLU A 111 18.09 23.02 7.68
CA GLU A 111 19.19 23.12 6.71
C GLU A 111 18.85 22.33 5.43
N GLY A 112 18.57 21.02 5.56
CA GLY A 112 18.16 20.14 4.45
C GLY A 112 16.70 20.33 3.96
N GLY A 113 15.91 21.16 4.65
CA GLY A 113 14.49 21.30 4.35
C GLY A 113 13.67 21.80 5.54
N ASP A 114 12.44 22.21 5.30
CA ASP A 114 11.58 22.79 6.35
C ASP A 114 10.54 21.77 6.83
N VAL A 115 10.10 21.92 8.09
CA VAL A 115 9.05 21.08 8.68
C VAL A 115 7.81 21.94 8.94
N LEU A 116 6.72 21.65 8.24
CA LEU A 116 5.42 22.25 8.49
C LEU A 116 4.63 21.38 9.46
N VAL A 117 4.40 21.88 10.67
CA VAL A 117 3.59 21.20 11.68
C VAL A 117 2.16 21.73 11.64
N LEU A 118 1.21 20.83 11.38
CA LEU A 118 -0.23 21.08 11.43
C LEU A 118 -0.81 20.47 12.71
N ASP A 119 -1.35 21.33 13.58
CA ASP A 119 -2.03 20.93 14.80
C ASP A 119 -3.50 20.55 14.49
N ARG A 120 -3.75 19.25 14.47
CA ARG A 120 -5.07 18.61 14.45
C ARG A 120 -5.27 17.71 15.67
N ALA A 121 -4.61 18.01 16.78
CA ALA A 121 -4.65 17.23 18.02
C ALA A 121 -5.16 18.02 19.22
N THR A 122 -4.90 19.33 19.29
CA THR A 122 -5.39 20.20 20.37
C THR A 122 -6.91 20.27 20.38
N ARG A 123 -7.51 20.38 21.57
CA ARG A 123 -8.96 20.55 21.74
C ARG A 123 -9.49 21.68 20.85
N GLY A 124 -10.52 21.38 20.07
CA GLY A 124 -11.11 22.30 19.07
C GLY A 124 -10.45 22.24 17.68
N HIS A 125 -9.30 21.57 17.54
CA HIS A 125 -8.61 21.33 16.27
C HIS A 125 -8.66 19.86 15.83
N GLN A 126 -9.07 18.97 16.74
CA GLN A 126 -9.13 17.52 16.56
C GLN A 126 -9.84 17.07 15.28
N LEU A 127 -9.46 15.89 14.79
CA LEU A 127 -10.14 15.22 13.68
C LEU A 127 -11.52 14.72 14.13
N PRO A 128 -12.55 14.70 13.26
CA PRO A 128 -13.82 14.08 13.59
C PRO A 128 -13.66 12.58 13.93
N PRO A 129 -14.50 12.03 14.83
CA PRO A 129 -14.53 10.60 15.11
C PRO A 129 -14.69 9.76 13.82
N GLY A 130 -14.10 8.57 13.77
CA GLY A 130 -14.22 7.65 12.63
C GLY A 130 -13.41 8.00 11.37
N GLN A 131 -12.72 9.15 11.33
CA GLN A 131 -11.94 9.55 10.14
C GLN A 131 -10.43 9.33 10.29
N GLY A 132 -9.89 9.44 11.51
CA GLY A 132 -8.54 8.98 11.91
C GLY A 132 -7.40 9.30 10.93
N VAL A 133 -6.50 8.33 10.76
CA VAL A 133 -5.28 8.46 9.94
C VAL A 133 -5.56 8.79 8.48
N GLY A 134 -6.68 8.31 7.91
CA GLY A 134 -7.05 8.63 6.53
C GLY A 134 -7.33 10.10 6.29
N LEU A 135 -7.97 10.80 7.23
CA LEU A 135 -8.10 12.26 7.15
C LEU A 135 -6.75 12.95 7.39
N ALA A 136 -5.93 12.49 8.34
CA ALA A 136 -4.62 13.08 8.59
C ALA A 136 -3.71 13.03 7.34
N ARG A 137 -3.62 11.88 6.67
CA ARG A 137 -2.91 11.74 5.39
C ARG A 137 -3.52 12.60 4.30
N LYS A 138 -4.85 12.64 4.20
CA LYS A 138 -5.54 13.49 3.22
C LYS A 138 -5.15 14.96 3.38
N ILE A 139 -5.17 15.50 4.60
CA ILE A 139 -4.76 16.89 4.89
C ILE A 139 -3.33 17.16 4.38
N GLY A 140 -2.38 16.31 4.76
CA GLY A 140 -0.98 16.50 4.37
C GLY A 140 -0.76 16.40 2.86
N VAL A 141 -1.38 15.41 2.20
CA VAL A 141 -1.20 15.13 0.78
C VAL A 141 -1.98 16.10 -0.10
N ASP A 142 -3.12 16.62 0.34
CA ASP A 142 -3.84 17.68 -0.36
C ASP A 142 -3.03 18.98 -0.39
N LEU A 143 -2.40 19.33 0.73
CA LEU A 143 -1.51 20.49 0.79
C LEU A 143 -0.26 20.26 -0.08
N ALA A 144 0.34 19.07 -0.02
CA ALA A 144 1.45 18.71 -0.91
C ALA A 144 1.07 18.80 -2.39
N LEU A 145 -0.12 18.32 -2.77
CA LEU A 145 -0.65 18.47 -4.12
C LEU A 145 -0.73 19.94 -4.52
N ALA A 146 -1.32 20.81 -3.69
CA ALA A 146 -1.40 22.23 -3.99
C ALA A 146 -0.02 22.84 -4.26
N LEU A 147 0.98 22.50 -3.46
CA LEU A 147 2.36 22.97 -3.61
C LEU A 147 3.07 22.44 -4.87
N VAL A 148 2.77 21.20 -5.28
CA VAL A 148 3.25 20.66 -6.56
C VAL A 148 2.63 21.44 -7.73
N LEU A 149 1.32 21.73 -7.67
CA LEU A 149 0.62 22.44 -8.74
C LEU A 149 1.01 23.92 -8.87
N THR A 150 1.41 24.57 -7.77
CA THR A 150 1.94 25.94 -7.82
C THR A 150 3.40 26.00 -8.23
N GLY A 151 4.04 24.86 -8.50
CA GLY A 151 5.47 24.77 -8.84
C GLY A 151 6.39 25.03 -7.65
N ARG A 152 5.85 25.02 -6.43
CA ARG A 152 6.62 25.22 -5.19
C ARG A 152 7.45 23.99 -4.83
N VAL A 153 6.98 22.81 -5.23
CA VAL A 153 7.69 21.54 -5.16
C VAL A 153 8.06 21.11 -6.58
N ALA A 154 9.34 20.90 -6.84
CA ALA A 154 9.84 20.55 -8.18
C ALA A 154 9.48 19.12 -8.59
N SER A 155 9.52 18.17 -7.65
CA SER A 155 9.15 16.77 -7.90
C SER A 155 7.63 16.63 -8.13
N PRO A 156 7.18 15.86 -9.15
CA PRO A 156 5.77 15.55 -9.33
C PRO A 156 5.25 14.47 -8.36
N TRP A 157 6.14 13.94 -7.50
CA TRP A 157 5.88 12.87 -6.56
C TRP A 157 5.63 13.42 -5.17
N ILE A 158 4.58 12.90 -4.52
CA ILE A 158 4.26 13.17 -3.13
C ILE A 158 4.58 11.93 -2.32
N HIS A 159 5.55 12.05 -1.40
CA HIS A 159 5.92 10.95 -0.52
C HIS A 159 4.98 10.92 0.69
N VAL A 160 4.60 9.73 1.13
CA VAL A 160 3.76 9.53 2.32
C VAL A 160 4.42 8.47 3.20
N SER A 161 4.65 8.81 4.46
CA SER A 161 5.26 7.92 5.44
C SER A 161 4.50 7.96 6.77
N ASP A 162 4.96 7.18 7.75
CA ASP A 162 4.50 7.20 9.14
C ASP A 162 5.56 7.82 10.06
N ALA A 163 5.16 8.20 11.28
CA ALA A 163 6.01 8.92 12.22
C ALA A 163 7.05 8.06 12.97
N ASP A 164 7.19 6.77 12.64
CA ASP A 164 8.11 5.81 13.28
C ASP A 164 9.00 5.01 12.29
N VAL A 165 9.30 5.63 11.15
CA VAL A 165 10.13 5.09 10.07
C VAL A 165 11.59 5.57 10.20
N ARG A 166 12.56 4.76 9.76
CA ARG A 166 13.88 5.30 9.36
C ARG A 166 14.03 5.23 7.86
N PHE A 167 14.40 6.37 7.29
CA PHE A 167 14.59 6.50 5.86
C PHE A 167 16.00 6.06 5.46
N PRO A 168 16.15 5.34 4.35
CA PRO A 168 17.45 5.05 3.78
C PRO A 168 18.05 6.31 3.13
N GLU A 169 19.37 6.33 2.98
CA GLU A 169 20.10 7.46 2.35
C GLU A 169 19.63 7.75 0.92
N ASP A 170 19.20 6.72 0.18
CA ASP A 170 18.72 6.84 -1.19
C ASP A 170 17.21 7.18 -1.29
N TYR A 171 16.51 7.46 -0.18
CA TYR A 171 15.04 7.58 -0.14
C TYR A 171 14.46 8.46 -1.25
N PHE A 172 14.92 9.71 -1.40
CA PHE A 172 14.44 10.61 -2.45
C PHE A 172 15.10 10.37 -3.82
N HIS A 173 16.21 9.64 -3.88
CA HIS A 173 16.87 9.26 -5.13
C HIS A 173 16.09 8.18 -5.88
N GLN A 174 15.50 7.22 -5.17
CA GLN A 174 14.81 6.07 -5.77
C GLN A 174 13.70 6.47 -6.75
N VAL A 175 13.01 7.60 -6.51
CA VAL A 175 11.89 8.05 -7.38
C VAL A 175 12.35 8.75 -8.66
N LEU A 176 13.64 9.08 -8.75
CA LEU A 176 14.22 9.74 -9.92
C LEU A 176 14.41 8.78 -11.10
N GLU A 177 14.36 7.46 -10.86
CA GLU A 177 14.49 6.46 -11.91
C GLU A 177 13.24 6.41 -12.82
N ASP A 178 12.06 6.77 -12.30
CA ASP A 178 10.79 6.83 -13.06
C ASP A 178 10.58 8.21 -13.74
N ARG A 179 11.66 8.87 -14.20
CA ARG A 179 11.61 10.22 -14.82
C ARG A 179 10.79 10.33 -16.11
N GLY A 180 10.38 9.21 -16.72
CA GLY A 180 9.58 9.17 -17.94
C GLY A 180 8.31 8.30 -17.91
N GLY A 181 7.99 7.66 -16.77
CA GLY A 181 7.15 6.45 -16.77
C GLY A 181 5.66 6.65 -16.51
N SER A 182 4.84 5.68 -16.93
CA SER A 182 3.37 5.61 -16.80
C SER A 182 2.86 5.25 -15.39
N SER A 183 3.73 5.28 -14.38
CA SER A 183 3.38 4.89 -13.02
C SER A 183 2.47 5.94 -12.35
N SER A 184 1.38 5.51 -11.76
CA SER A 184 0.51 6.36 -10.94
C SER A 184 0.94 6.40 -9.48
N ALA A 185 1.69 5.39 -9.02
CA ALA A 185 2.35 5.37 -7.72
C ALA A 185 3.62 4.50 -7.75
N LEU A 186 4.52 4.80 -6.84
CA LEU A 186 5.69 3.99 -6.51
C LEU A 186 5.58 3.49 -5.07
N LEU A 187 6.18 2.35 -4.78
CA LEU A 187 6.18 1.75 -3.45
C LEU A 187 7.61 1.47 -3.00
N TYR A 188 8.02 2.07 -1.88
CA TYR A 188 9.28 1.70 -1.25
C TYR A 188 9.26 0.26 -0.76
N ARG A 189 10.42 -0.39 -0.81
CA ARG A 189 10.65 -1.63 -0.06
C ARG A 189 10.65 -1.32 1.44
N PHE A 190 10.41 -2.34 2.24
CA PHE A 190 10.35 -2.20 3.69
C PHE A 190 10.95 -3.41 4.37
N GLN A 191 11.44 -3.21 5.59
CA GLN A 191 11.87 -4.23 6.54
C GLN A 191 11.57 -3.74 7.96
N HIS A 192 11.13 -4.64 8.85
CA HIS A 192 10.99 -4.29 10.26
C HIS A 192 12.35 -4.34 10.98
N ARG A 193 12.58 -3.37 11.86
CA ARG A 193 13.78 -3.31 12.73
C ARG A 193 13.56 -4.10 14.02
N PRO A 194 14.61 -4.63 14.66
CA PRO A 194 14.51 -5.27 15.98
C PRO A 194 14.34 -4.21 17.09
N ILE A 195 13.14 -3.64 17.21
CA ILE A 195 12.80 -2.64 18.23
C ILE A 195 11.79 -3.22 19.22
N GLY A 196 12.12 -3.16 20.50
CA GLY A 196 11.31 -3.78 21.57
C GLY A 196 11.90 -5.10 22.02
N ASP A 197 11.06 -6.00 22.54
CA ASP A 197 11.49 -7.35 22.91
C ASP A 197 11.57 -8.30 21.71
N ALA A 198 12.30 -9.41 21.88
CA ALA A 198 12.50 -10.41 20.83
C ALA A 198 11.16 -10.99 20.31
N ARG A 199 10.16 -11.15 21.19
CA ARG A 199 8.83 -11.66 20.80
C ARG A 199 8.11 -10.72 19.83
N SER A 200 8.20 -9.42 20.07
CA SER A 200 7.62 -8.38 19.21
C SER A 200 8.30 -8.37 17.83
N TYR A 201 9.62 -8.56 17.80
CA TYR A 201 10.35 -8.66 16.55
C TYR A 201 10.01 -9.93 15.76
N ASP A 202 9.92 -11.09 16.41
CA ASP A 202 9.49 -12.35 15.78
C ASP A 202 8.08 -12.23 15.20
N ALA A 203 7.16 -11.61 15.94
CA ALA A 203 5.81 -11.33 15.43
C ALA A 203 5.83 -10.40 14.21
N ALA A 204 6.69 -9.38 14.20
CA ALA A 204 6.88 -8.50 13.05
C ALA A 204 7.44 -9.27 11.82
N LEU A 205 8.40 -10.17 12.02
CA LEU A 205 8.96 -11.01 10.95
C LEU A 205 7.92 -11.97 10.37
N GLN A 206 7.12 -12.61 11.22
CA GLN A 206 6.01 -13.46 10.76
C GLN A 206 4.96 -12.66 9.99
N TYR A 207 4.63 -11.45 10.45
CA TYR A 207 3.70 -10.56 9.75
C TYR A 207 4.26 -10.15 8.37
N GLU A 208 5.53 -9.75 8.31
CA GLU A 208 6.20 -9.39 7.05
C GLU A 208 6.24 -10.56 6.07
N ALA A 209 6.61 -11.76 6.52
CA ALA A 209 6.60 -12.96 5.70
C ALA A 209 5.19 -13.27 5.16
N ALA A 210 4.13 -13.08 5.96
CA ALA A 210 2.75 -13.25 5.52
C ALA A 210 2.34 -12.20 4.45
N LEU A 211 2.76 -10.94 4.58
CA LEU A 211 2.52 -9.91 3.56
C LEU A 211 3.20 -10.26 2.24
N ARG A 212 4.47 -10.68 2.28
CA ARG A 212 5.24 -11.07 1.09
C ARG A 212 4.65 -12.32 0.44
N TYR A 213 4.25 -13.32 1.23
CA TYR A 213 3.55 -14.49 0.74
C TYR A 213 2.28 -14.12 -0.04
N TYR A 214 1.44 -13.25 0.54
CA TYR A 214 0.21 -12.81 -0.10
C TYR A 214 0.49 -12.13 -1.45
N VAL A 215 1.43 -11.18 -1.50
CA VAL A 215 1.79 -10.51 -2.76
C VAL A 215 2.37 -11.48 -3.78
N THR A 216 3.23 -12.43 -3.36
CA THR A 216 3.77 -13.46 -4.26
C THR A 216 2.66 -14.37 -4.81
N GLY A 217 1.68 -14.78 -3.99
CA GLY A 217 0.51 -15.53 -4.44
C GLY A 217 -0.35 -14.74 -5.44
N LEU A 218 -0.55 -13.43 -5.20
CA LEU A 218 -1.24 -12.56 -6.16
C LEU A 218 -0.48 -12.45 -7.49
N ARG A 219 0.86 -12.38 -7.47
CA ARG A 219 1.67 -12.35 -8.70
C ARG A 219 1.64 -13.65 -9.46
N PHE A 220 1.69 -14.78 -8.75
CA PHE A 220 1.49 -16.10 -9.32
C PHE A 220 0.16 -16.16 -10.07
N ALA A 221 -0.91 -15.69 -9.43
CA ALA A 221 -2.24 -15.62 -10.02
C ALA A 221 -2.39 -14.63 -11.19
N GLY A 222 -1.40 -13.76 -11.42
CA GLY A 222 -1.47 -12.74 -12.48
C GLY A 222 -2.31 -11.52 -12.11
N SER A 223 -2.57 -11.29 -10.81
CA SER A 223 -3.35 -10.13 -10.37
C SER A 223 -2.62 -8.81 -10.65
N ARG A 224 -3.35 -7.84 -11.18
CA ARG A 224 -2.89 -6.45 -11.36
C ARG A 224 -2.68 -5.71 -10.03
N TYR A 225 -3.21 -6.26 -8.94
CA TYR A 225 -3.17 -5.67 -7.60
C TYR A 225 -2.12 -6.35 -6.71
N ALA A 226 -1.12 -6.99 -7.33
CA ALA A 226 -0.07 -7.75 -6.67
C ALA A 226 1.08 -6.85 -6.18
N PHE A 227 0.75 -5.99 -5.22
CA PHE A 227 1.64 -5.05 -4.56
C PHE A 227 1.23 -4.88 -3.09
N HIS A 228 2.15 -4.39 -2.26
CA HIS A 228 1.86 -4.12 -0.85
C HIS A 228 0.99 -2.88 -0.69
N SER A 229 0.06 -2.93 0.26
CA SER A 229 -0.68 -1.76 0.74
C SER A 229 -0.21 -1.42 2.14
N ILE A 230 0.96 -0.78 2.22
CA ILE A 230 1.53 -0.27 3.47
C ILE A 230 1.63 1.24 3.33
N GLY A 231 0.91 1.95 4.18
CA GLY A 231 0.81 3.39 4.11
C GLY A 231 2.13 4.14 4.20
N SER A 232 3.11 3.61 4.93
CA SER A 232 4.43 4.23 5.08
C SER A 232 5.34 4.12 3.85
N THR A 233 4.99 3.28 2.87
CA THR A 233 5.83 3.01 1.70
C THR A 233 5.39 3.79 0.46
N LEU A 234 4.39 4.67 0.57
CA LEU A 234 3.69 5.21 -0.59
C LEU A 234 4.43 6.42 -1.20
N VAL A 235 4.52 6.43 -2.53
CA VAL A 235 4.84 7.62 -3.32
C VAL A 235 3.76 7.78 -4.40
N LEU A 236 3.11 8.93 -4.42
CA LEU A 236 1.94 9.16 -5.27
C LEU A 236 2.27 10.19 -6.34
N ARG A 237 1.91 9.91 -7.59
CA ARG A 237 1.95 10.95 -8.62
C ARG A 237 0.84 11.95 -8.32
N ALA A 238 1.18 13.23 -8.24
CA ALA A 238 0.23 14.30 -7.91
C ALA A 238 -1.05 14.24 -8.79
N SER A 239 -0.87 14.05 -10.10
CA SER A 239 -1.98 13.94 -11.06
C SER A 239 -2.88 12.73 -10.82
N ALA A 240 -2.30 11.57 -10.52
CA ALA A 240 -3.05 10.36 -10.23
C ALA A 240 -3.83 10.48 -8.91
N TYR A 241 -3.22 11.07 -7.89
CA TYR A 241 -3.87 11.33 -6.59
C TYR A 241 -5.13 12.20 -6.75
N ALA A 242 -5.02 13.31 -7.49
CA ALA A 242 -6.17 14.17 -7.79
C ALA A 242 -7.25 13.44 -8.60
N GLN A 243 -6.85 12.67 -9.61
CA GLN A 243 -7.77 11.93 -10.49
C GLN A 243 -8.63 10.92 -9.72
N VAL A 244 -8.07 10.27 -8.69
CA VAL A 244 -8.79 9.28 -7.86
C VAL A 244 -9.50 9.89 -6.65
N ARG A 245 -9.52 11.21 -6.54
CA ARG A 245 -10.12 11.98 -5.45
C ARG A 245 -9.45 11.74 -4.09
N GLY A 246 -8.15 11.50 -4.09
CA GLY A 246 -7.29 11.39 -2.91
C GLY A 246 -7.65 10.33 -1.86
N PHE A 247 -7.09 10.48 -0.67
CA PHE A 247 -7.27 9.52 0.44
C PHE A 247 -8.73 9.46 0.91
N PRO A 248 -9.28 8.26 1.19
CA PRO A 248 -10.57 8.15 1.88
C PRO A 248 -10.43 8.54 3.36
N ARG A 249 -11.41 9.25 3.90
CA ARG A 249 -11.48 9.67 5.31
C ARG A 249 -11.89 8.49 6.21
N ARG A 250 -10.95 7.60 6.54
CA ARG A 250 -11.18 6.35 7.30
C ARG A 250 -10.08 6.11 8.34
N GLN A 251 -10.42 5.45 9.45
CA GLN A 251 -9.45 5.14 10.52
C GLN A 251 -8.41 4.06 10.17
N ALA A 252 -8.64 3.27 9.12
CA ALA A 252 -7.72 2.23 8.69
C ALA A 252 -8.00 1.80 7.24
N ALA A 253 -7.04 1.09 6.64
CA ALA A 253 -7.06 0.54 5.28
C ALA A 253 -7.24 1.61 4.18
N GLU A 254 -7.04 2.89 4.51
CA GLU A 254 -7.10 4.01 3.59
C GLU A 254 -6.08 3.89 2.44
N ASP A 255 -4.92 3.30 2.73
CA ASP A 255 -3.85 2.99 1.79
C ASP A 255 -4.30 1.94 0.76
N PHE A 256 -4.89 0.83 1.21
CA PHE A 256 -5.47 -0.20 0.36
C PHE A 256 -6.53 0.38 -0.57
N TYR A 257 -7.48 1.15 -0.03
CA TYR A 257 -8.52 1.78 -0.85
C TYR A 257 -7.97 2.83 -1.81
N LEU A 258 -6.96 3.61 -1.41
CA LEU A 258 -6.31 4.57 -2.30
C LEU A 258 -5.59 3.84 -3.44
N LEU A 259 -4.71 2.89 -3.13
CA LEU A 259 -3.96 2.13 -4.13
C LEU A 259 -4.87 1.37 -5.08
N ASN A 260 -5.99 0.83 -4.60
CA ASN A 260 -7.00 0.17 -5.43
C ASN A 260 -7.60 1.13 -6.48
N LYS A 261 -7.73 2.43 -6.18
CA LYS A 261 -8.15 3.43 -7.17
C LYS A 261 -6.99 3.86 -8.07
N ILE A 262 -5.80 4.06 -7.51
CA ILE A 262 -4.58 4.49 -8.22
C ILE A 262 -4.18 3.47 -9.30
N ALA A 263 -4.31 2.17 -9.03
CA ALA A 263 -4.00 1.09 -9.96
C ALA A 263 -4.94 1.04 -11.19
N LYS A 264 -6.10 1.74 -11.14
CA LYS A 264 -7.03 1.86 -12.27
C LYS A 264 -6.65 2.98 -13.23
N VAL A 265 -5.84 3.95 -12.78
CA VAL A 265 -5.43 5.11 -13.59
C VAL A 265 -3.98 5.04 -14.08
N GLY A 266 -3.18 4.11 -13.54
CA GLY A 266 -1.81 3.86 -13.98
C GLY A 266 -1.18 2.69 -13.24
N ARG A 267 0.10 2.43 -13.51
CA ARG A 267 0.84 1.32 -12.89
C ARG A 267 1.26 1.69 -11.46
N VAL A 268 1.14 0.74 -10.54
CA VAL A 268 1.79 0.80 -9.22
C VAL A 268 3.09 0.01 -9.31
N THR A 269 4.22 0.67 -9.07
CA THR A 269 5.55 0.08 -9.33
C THR A 269 6.35 0.00 -8.02
N PRO A 270 6.83 -1.19 -7.60
CA PRO A 270 7.76 -1.29 -6.48
C PRO A 270 9.13 -0.72 -6.85
N LEU A 271 9.75 0.01 -5.93
CA LEU A 271 11.11 0.51 -6.03
C LEU A 271 12.12 -0.58 -5.67
N THR A 272 13.36 -0.43 -6.16
CA THR A 272 14.42 -1.43 -6.03
C THR A 272 15.53 -1.03 -5.04
N GLY A 273 15.55 0.23 -4.60
CA GLY A 273 16.57 0.75 -3.69
C GLY A 273 16.50 0.18 -2.27
N MET A 274 17.21 0.83 -1.34
CA MET A 274 17.27 0.37 0.04
C MET A 274 15.87 0.42 0.70
N PRO A 275 15.53 -0.57 1.54
CA PRO A 275 14.22 -0.62 2.18
C PRO A 275 14.08 0.42 3.30
N LEU A 276 12.85 0.89 3.52
CA LEU A 276 12.46 1.60 4.73
C LEU A 276 12.58 0.69 5.95
N ALA A 277 13.11 1.23 7.03
CA ALA A 277 13.23 0.49 8.27
C ALA A 277 12.05 0.82 9.21
N LEU A 278 11.01 -0.01 9.15
CA LEU A 278 9.77 0.17 9.90
C LEU A 278 9.92 -0.26 11.36
N SER A 279 9.09 0.31 12.23
CA SER A 279 9.01 -0.03 13.65
C SER A 279 8.30 -1.38 13.87
N SER A 280 8.88 -2.27 14.69
CA SER A 280 8.24 -3.51 15.16
C SER A 280 7.47 -3.33 16.47
N ARG A 281 7.17 -2.09 16.89
CA ARG A 281 6.52 -1.82 18.17
C ARG A 281 5.06 -2.25 18.16
N VAL A 282 4.62 -2.76 19.31
CA VAL A 282 3.21 -3.03 19.59
C VAL A 282 2.43 -1.70 19.56
N SER A 283 1.34 -1.64 18.80
CA SER A 283 0.48 -0.46 18.76
C SER A 283 -0.98 -0.83 18.57
N ARG A 284 -1.86 -0.34 19.46
CA ARG A 284 -3.32 -0.56 19.41
C ARG A 284 -4.09 0.67 18.93
N ARG A 285 -3.42 1.65 18.31
CA ARG A 285 -4.03 2.93 17.90
C ARG A 285 -5.06 2.80 16.79
N VAL A 286 -4.91 1.79 15.95
CA VAL A 286 -5.77 1.53 14.79
C VAL A 286 -6.20 0.06 14.77
N PRO A 287 -7.37 -0.27 14.22
CA PRO A 287 -7.91 -1.64 14.23
C PRO A 287 -7.16 -2.61 13.29
N PHE A 288 -6.35 -2.10 12.37
CA PHE A 288 -5.57 -2.88 11.40
C PHE A 288 -4.20 -2.24 11.17
N GLY A 289 -3.21 -3.04 10.74
CA GLY A 289 -1.83 -2.59 10.49
C GLY A 289 -0.80 -3.39 11.29
N THR A 290 0.49 -3.14 11.06
CA THR A 290 1.60 -3.88 11.68
C THR A 290 1.47 -3.94 13.21
N GLY A 291 1.35 -2.79 13.87
CA GLY A 291 1.30 -2.74 15.34
C GLY A 291 0.09 -3.50 15.92
N ALA A 292 -1.06 -3.48 15.23
CA ALA A 292 -2.26 -4.20 15.65
C ALA A 292 -2.14 -5.71 15.42
N ALA A 293 -1.46 -6.12 14.34
CA ALA A 293 -1.18 -7.53 14.05
C ALA A 293 -0.20 -8.11 15.09
N ILE A 294 0.87 -7.37 15.41
CA ILE A 294 1.82 -7.74 16.47
C ILE A 294 1.10 -7.82 17.82
N ALA A 295 0.28 -6.83 18.16
CA ALA A 295 -0.47 -6.83 19.43
C ALA A 295 -1.36 -8.07 19.59
N ARG A 296 -2.07 -8.48 18.54
CA ARG A 296 -2.90 -9.70 18.54
C ARG A 296 -2.07 -10.96 18.67
N MET A 297 -0.94 -11.05 17.98
CA MET A 297 -0.07 -12.24 18.07
C MET A 297 0.50 -12.42 19.48
N LEU A 298 0.83 -11.32 20.15
CA LEU A 298 1.40 -11.35 21.50
C LEU A 298 0.37 -11.66 22.61
N GLU A 299 -0.92 -11.71 22.29
CA GLU A 299 -1.97 -12.19 23.22
C GLU A 299 -1.87 -13.71 23.43
N ASP A 300 -1.31 -14.45 22.46
CA ASP A 300 -1.06 -15.88 22.56
C ASP A 300 0.29 -16.19 23.24
N THR A 301 0.33 -17.31 23.97
CA THR A 301 1.55 -17.79 24.63
C THR A 301 2.60 -18.21 23.60
N GLU A 302 2.16 -18.85 22.50
CA GLU A 302 2.97 -19.18 21.33
C GLU A 302 2.45 -18.39 20.11
N PRO A 303 3.01 -17.21 19.81
CA PRO A 303 2.55 -16.37 18.71
C PRO A 303 2.76 -17.07 17.36
N ARG A 304 1.67 -17.53 16.73
CA ARG A 304 1.69 -18.14 15.40
C ARG A 304 0.84 -17.32 14.44
N ARG A 305 1.44 -16.89 13.33
CA ARG A 305 0.70 -16.22 12.27
C ARG A 305 -0.01 -17.23 11.38
N TYR A 306 -1.31 -17.06 11.19
CA TYR A 306 -2.08 -17.76 10.17
C TYR A 306 -2.20 -16.90 8.91
N THR A 307 -2.21 -17.54 7.74
CA THR A 307 -2.32 -16.91 6.43
C THR A 307 -3.09 -17.78 5.45
N TYR A 308 -3.38 -17.23 4.26
CA TYR A 308 -4.18 -17.89 3.23
C TYR A 308 -3.65 -19.25 2.82
N HIS A 309 -4.56 -20.19 2.59
CA HIS A 309 -4.25 -21.48 1.99
C HIS A 309 -3.72 -21.30 0.55
N PRO A 310 -2.64 -21.99 0.12
CA PRO A 310 -2.01 -21.79 -1.19
C PRO A 310 -2.93 -22.07 -2.38
N ALA A 311 -3.82 -23.06 -2.27
CA ALA A 311 -4.84 -23.36 -3.29
C ALA A 311 -5.71 -22.15 -3.67
N LEU A 312 -5.92 -21.18 -2.76
CA LEU A 312 -6.68 -19.97 -3.05
C LEU A 312 -6.09 -19.16 -4.21
N PHE A 313 -4.76 -19.14 -4.35
CA PHE A 313 -4.09 -18.43 -5.44
C PHE A 313 -4.16 -19.18 -6.77
N HIS A 314 -4.28 -20.51 -6.76
CA HIS A 314 -4.58 -21.31 -7.95
C HIS A 314 -6.00 -21.03 -8.46
N HIS A 315 -6.98 -20.97 -7.56
CA HIS A 315 -8.36 -20.61 -7.91
C HIS A 315 -8.44 -19.17 -8.45
N LEU A 316 -7.73 -18.23 -7.84
CA LEU A 316 -7.64 -16.86 -8.34
C LEU A 316 -7.01 -16.83 -9.73
N ARG A 317 -5.95 -17.60 -9.97
CA ARG A 317 -5.30 -17.72 -11.28
C ARG A 317 -6.28 -18.23 -12.34
N ALA A 318 -6.94 -19.36 -12.07
CA ALA A 318 -7.91 -19.96 -12.99
C ALA A 318 -9.01 -18.96 -13.37
N TRP A 319 -9.49 -18.17 -12.40
CA TRP A 319 -10.46 -17.11 -12.67
C TRP A 319 -9.90 -15.99 -13.56
N LEU A 320 -8.72 -15.46 -13.25
CA LEU A 320 -8.12 -14.37 -14.01
C LEU A 320 -7.74 -14.82 -15.44
N ASP A 321 -7.22 -16.03 -15.61
CA ASP A 321 -6.90 -16.59 -16.92
C ASP A 321 -8.19 -16.88 -17.71
N ALA A 322 -9.28 -17.32 -17.07
CA ALA A 322 -10.59 -17.49 -17.71
C ALA A 322 -11.21 -16.16 -18.19
N LEU A 323 -11.05 -15.08 -17.41
CA LEU A 323 -11.47 -13.73 -17.82
C LEU A 323 -10.72 -13.26 -19.07
N GLU A 324 -9.40 -13.42 -19.09
CA GLU A 324 -8.55 -13.04 -20.23
C GLU A 324 -8.86 -13.87 -21.48
N ALA A 325 -9.02 -15.19 -21.34
CA ALA A 325 -9.37 -16.08 -22.44
C ALA A 325 -10.76 -15.74 -23.03
N THR A 326 -11.76 -15.48 -22.18
CA THR A 326 -13.11 -15.10 -22.62
C THR A 326 -13.10 -13.75 -23.33
N LEU A 327 -12.32 -12.78 -22.82
CA LEU A 327 -12.13 -11.48 -23.45
C LEU A 327 -11.52 -11.62 -24.86
N ALA A 328 -10.51 -12.48 -25.00
CA ALA A 328 -9.86 -12.75 -26.29
C ALA A 328 -10.80 -13.46 -27.29
N GLY A 329 -11.64 -14.37 -26.81
CA GLY A 329 -12.60 -15.13 -27.62
C GLY A 329 -13.80 -14.34 -28.15
N ARG A 330 -13.98 -13.07 -27.74
CA ARG A 330 -15.09 -12.18 -28.16
C ARG A 330 -16.49 -12.75 -27.95
N ALA A 331 -16.70 -13.56 -26.91
CA ALA A 331 -18.03 -14.04 -26.55
C ALA A 331 -18.98 -12.87 -26.21
N SER A 332 -20.27 -12.99 -26.53
CA SER A 332 -21.28 -11.95 -26.25
C SER A 332 -22.61 -12.53 -25.74
N GLY A 333 -23.36 -11.72 -24.99
CA GLY A 333 -24.67 -12.07 -24.44
C GLY A 333 -24.65 -13.31 -23.52
N ALA A 334 -25.66 -14.18 -23.64
CA ALA A 334 -25.76 -15.43 -22.87
C ALA A 334 -24.58 -16.40 -23.09
N GLY A 335 -23.80 -16.21 -24.17
CA GLY A 335 -22.58 -16.97 -24.44
C GLY A 335 -21.44 -16.68 -23.46
N VAL A 336 -21.43 -15.51 -22.80
CA VAL A 336 -20.33 -15.12 -21.90
C VAL A 336 -20.28 -15.98 -20.65
N THR A 337 -21.41 -16.20 -19.98
CA THR A 337 -21.45 -17.03 -18.77
C THR A 337 -21.08 -18.48 -19.08
N ARG A 338 -21.53 -19.01 -20.23
CA ARG A 338 -21.14 -20.34 -20.68
C ARG A 338 -19.63 -20.40 -20.95
N ALA A 339 -19.09 -19.44 -21.71
CA ALA A 339 -17.67 -19.36 -22.00
C ALA A 339 -16.82 -19.28 -20.72
N LEU A 340 -17.19 -18.44 -19.74
CA LEU A 340 -16.48 -18.36 -18.46
C LEU A 340 -16.53 -19.70 -17.70
N LYS A 341 -17.67 -20.39 -17.72
CA LYS A 341 -17.80 -21.71 -17.07
C LYS A 341 -16.89 -22.74 -17.73
N ASP A 342 -16.90 -22.79 -19.06
CA ASP A 342 -16.10 -23.72 -19.85
C ASP A 342 -14.60 -23.44 -19.65
N GLN A 343 -14.17 -22.17 -19.69
CA GLN A 343 -12.79 -21.78 -19.40
C GLN A 343 -12.35 -22.15 -17.97
N ILE A 344 -13.19 -21.92 -16.96
CA ILE A 344 -12.88 -22.32 -15.58
C ILE A 344 -12.70 -23.85 -15.47
N ALA A 345 -13.54 -24.63 -16.16
CA ALA A 345 -13.41 -26.08 -16.19
C ALA A 345 -12.09 -26.51 -16.86
N ASP A 346 -11.75 -25.93 -18.02
CA ASP A 346 -10.50 -26.21 -18.72
C ASP A 346 -9.26 -25.92 -17.84
N PHE A 347 -9.26 -24.80 -17.11
CA PHE A 347 -8.16 -24.46 -16.19
C PHE A 347 -8.13 -25.35 -14.95
N ALA A 348 -9.27 -25.83 -14.46
CA ALA A 348 -9.32 -26.76 -13.34
C ALA A 348 -8.85 -28.17 -13.71
N ASP A 349 -9.17 -28.64 -14.91
CA ASP A 349 -8.67 -29.92 -15.43
C ASP A 349 -7.14 -29.91 -15.58
N ALA A 350 -6.56 -28.74 -15.86
CA ALA A 350 -5.11 -28.55 -15.99
C ALA A 350 -4.38 -28.33 -14.64
N ASP A 351 -5.10 -28.02 -13.56
CA ASP A 351 -4.53 -27.71 -12.25
C ASP A 351 -5.34 -28.37 -11.13
N PRO A 352 -4.86 -29.50 -10.58
CA PRO A 352 -5.62 -30.28 -9.60
C PRO A 352 -5.84 -29.53 -8.27
N ALA A 353 -5.16 -28.41 -8.04
CA ALA A 353 -5.41 -27.56 -6.88
C ALA A 353 -6.70 -26.73 -7.01
N VAL A 354 -7.34 -26.70 -8.18
CA VAL A 354 -8.53 -25.89 -8.46
C VAL A 354 -9.79 -26.74 -8.43
N ASP A 355 -10.70 -26.42 -7.51
CA ASP A 355 -12.06 -26.94 -7.49
C ASP A 355 -12.98 -25.99 -8.27
N ALA A 356 -13.30 -26.38 -9.52
CA ALA A 356 -14.13 -25.58 -10.41
C ALA A 356 -15.52 -25.29 -9.82
N SER A 357 -16.11 -26.24 -9.09
CA SER A 357 -17.45 -26.10 -8.50
C SER A 357 -17.45 -25.08 -7.38
N ARG A 358 -16.45 -25.14 -6.48
CA ARG A 358 -16.24 -24.13 -5.44
C ARG A 358 -15.94 -22.77 -6.03
N LEU A 359 -15.03 -22.68 -7.00
CA LEU A 359 -14.69 -21.43 -7.67
C LEU A 359 -15.94 -20.77 -8.25
N TRP A 360 -16.73 -21.53 -8.98
CA TRP A 360 -17.96 -21.04 -9.59
C TRP A 360 -18.98 -20.55 -8.55
N ALA A 361 -19.16 -21.29 -7.45
CA ALA A 361 -20.04 -20.90 -6.35
C ALA A 361 -19.56 -19.60 -5.67
N ALA A 362 -18.26 -19.49 -5.39
CA ALA A 362 -17.67 -18.29 -4.78
C ALA A 362 -17.79 -17.05 -5.69
N LEU A 363 -17.55 -17.21 -7.01
CA LEU A 363 -17.71 -16.12 -7.99
C LEU A 363 -19.16 -15.62 -8.08
N LYS A 364 -20.14 -16.53 -7.99
CA LYS A 364 -21.56 -16.17 -7.89
C LYS A 364 -21.88 -15.43 -6.60
N HIS A 365 -21.48 -16.00 -5.46
CA HIS A 365 -21.76 -15.44 -4.14
C HIS A 365 -21.18 -14.03 -3.96
N THR A 366 -19.96 -13.80 -4.45
CA THR A 366 -19.29 -12.50 -4.37
C THR A 366 -19.80 -11.48 -5.40
N GLY A 367 -20.66 -11.89 -6.34
CA GLY A 367 -21.12 -11.08 -7.47
C GLY A 367 -20.06 -10.82 -8.54
N ALA A 368 -18.89 -11.45 -8.46
CA ALA A 368 -17.82 -11.30 -9.44
C ALA A 368 -18.24 -11.80 -10.84
N LEU A 369 -19.00 -12.90 -10.89
CA LEU A 369 -19.51 -13.46 -12.15
C LEU A 369 -20.45 -12.47 -12.87
N SER A 370 -21.38 -11.85 -12.14
CA SER A 370 -22.32 -10.89 -12.71
C SER A 370 -21.59 -9.68 -13.27
N SER A 371 -20.67 -9.10 -12.49
CA SER A 371 -19.94 -7.93 -12.95
C SER A 371 -19.04 -8.26 -14.16
N ALA A 372 -18.43 -9.45 -14.19
CA ALA A 372 -17.64 -9.90 -15.34
C ALA A 372 -18.50 -10.03 -16.61
N ASN A 373 -19.70 -10.61 -16.51
CA ASN A 373 -20.64 -10.68 -17.64
C ASN A 373 -20.95 -9.28 -18.20
N ASP A 374 -21.28 -8.33 -17.32
CA ASP A 374 -21.60 -6.95 -17.72
C ASP A 374 -20.39 -6.25 -18.38
N ALA A 375 -19.20 -6.49 -17.84
CA ALA A 375 -17.95 -5.92 -18.35
C ALA A 375 -17.60 -6.48 -19.73
N LEU A 376 -17.72 -7.79 -19.92
CA LEU A 376 -17.42 -8.50 -21.17
C LEU A 376 -18.45 -8.23 -22.27
N ALA A 377 -19.69 -7.90 -21.90
CA ALA A 377 -20.74 -7.48 -22.85
C ALA A 377 -20.56 -6.04 -23.37
N ALA A 378 -19.59 -5.29 -22.85
CA ALA A 378 -19.39 -3.90 -23.24
C ALA A 378 -18.78 -3.74 -24.65
N PRO A 379 -18.92 -2.56 -25.28
CA PRO A 379 -18.34 -2.30 -26.61
C PRO A 379 -16.82 -2.50 -26.63
N ALA A 380 -16.30 -3.01 -27.75
CA ALA A 380 -14.89 -3.36 -27.94
C ALA A 380 -13.90 -2.25 -27.54
N ARG A 381 -14.26 -0.98 -27.75
CA ARG A 381 -13.43 0.17 -27.34
C ARG A 381 -13.25 0.35 -25.82
N SER A 382 -14.09 -0.30 -25.02
CA SER A 382 -14.14 -0.12 -23.56
C SER A 382 -14.11 -1.42 -22.75
N VAL A 383 -14.32 -2.56 -23.40
CA VAL A 383 -14.42 -3.88 -22.75
C VAL A 383 -13.20 -4.20 -21.91
N ARG A 384 -11.99 -3.98 -22.43
CA ARG A 384 -10.74 -4.25 -21.71
C ARG A 384 -10.68 -3.51 -20.39
N ARG A 385 -10.86 -2.18 -20.45
CA ARG A 385 -10.86 -1.31 -19.27
C ARG A 385 -11.94 -1.72 -18.28
N ARG A 386 -13.14 -2.06 -18.75
CA ARG A 386 -14.23 -2.50 -17.87
C ARG A 386 -13.89 -3.81 -17.16
N VAL A 387 -13.33 -4.79 -17.85
CA VAL A 387 -12.90 -6.07 -17.24
C VAL A 387 -11.85 -5.79 -16.16
N ASP A 388 -10.84 -4.99 -16.50
CA ASP A 388 -9.77 -4.58 -15.59
C ASP A 388 -10.29 -3.83 -14.34
N ASP A 389 -11.26 -2.93 -14.51
CA ASP A 389 -11.85 -2.13 -13.44
C ASP A 389 -12.83 -2.92 -12.57
N THR A 390 -13.42 -3.99 -13.12
CA THR A 390 -14.48 -4.77 -12.50
C THR A 390 -13.97 -5.75 -11.45
N PHE A 391 -12.81 -6.37 -11.67
CA PHE A 391 -12.22 -7.31 -10.73
C PHE A 391 -10.99 -6.70 -10.07
N ASP A 392 -11.24 -5.83 -9.09
CA ASP A 392 -10.20 -5.07 -8.41
C ASP A 392 -9.61 -5.78 -7.17
N GLY A 393 -8.70 -5.12 -6.46
CA GLY A 393 -8.08 -5.68 -5.25
C GLY A 393 -9.11 -6.01 -4.16
N PHE A 394 -10.20 -5.25 -4.05
CA PHE A 394 -11.27 -5.54 -3.11
C PHE A 394 -12.09 -6.76 -3.52
N ARG A 395 -12.39 -6.92 -4.82
CA ARG A 395 -13.01 -8.15 -5.34
C ARG A 395 -12.12 -9.38 -5.18
N THR A 396 -10.80 -9.19 -5.32
CA THR A 396 -9.81 -10.24 -5.06
C THR A 396 -9.93 -10.73 -3.62
N VAL A 397 -9.86 -9.84 -2.62
CA VAL A 397 -10.01 -10.21 -1.20
C VAL A 397 -11.34 -10.90 -0.93
N LYS A 398 -12.45 -10.41 -1.51
CA LYS A 398 -13.77 -11.05 -1.36
C LYS A 398 -13.81 -12.47 -1.91
N LEU A 399 -13.20 -12.71 -3.08
CA LEU A 399 -13.12 -14.06 -3.65
C LEU A 399 -12.30 -14.99 -2.77
N LEU A 400 -11.12 -14.53 -2.30
CA LEU A 400 -10.26 -15.32 -1.42
C LEU A 400 -10.98 -15.67 -0.11
N HIS A 401 -11.69 -14.72 0.51
CA HIS A 401 -12.49 -14.98 1.70
C HIS A 401 -13.64 -15.97 1.44
N ALA A 402 -14.39 -15.80 0.35
CA ALA A 402 -15.49 -16.72 0.02
C ALA A 402 -14.98 -18.15 -0.20
N LEU A 403 -13.82 -18.32 -0.83
CA LEU A 403 -13.18 -19.62 -0.99
C LEU A 403 -12.65 -20.18 0.33
N ARG A 404 -12.01 -19.35 1.16
CA ARG A 404 -11.54 -19.71 2.50
C ARG A 404 -12.68 -20.26 3.35
N ASP A 405 -13.77 -19.51 3.43
CA ASP A 405 -14.96 -19.83 4.23
C ASP A 405 -15.72 -21.04 3.66
N SER A 406 -15.41 -21.44 2.43
CA SER A 406 -15.99 -22.62 1.82
C SER A 406 -15.23 -23.91 2.19
N GLY A 407 -13.93 -23.86 2.49
CA GLY A 407 -13.15 -25.08 2.80
C GLY A 407 -11.64 -24.97 2.66
N PHE A 408 -11.12 -23.81 2.23
CA PHE A 408 -9.68 -23.53 2.16
C PHE A 408 -9.25 -22.65 3.34
N ALA A 409 -9.46 -23.14 4.57
CA ALA A 409 -9.20 -22.41 5.79
C ALA A 409 -7.75 -21.92 5.88
N ASP A 410 -7.54 -20.82 6.60
CA ASP A 410 -6.20 -20.28 6.82
C ASP A 410 -5.30 -21.31 7.51
N LEU A 411 -4.04 -21.37 7.09
CA LEU A 411 -3.03 -22.29 7.59
C LEU A 411 -1.99 -21.52 8.42
N PRO A 412 -1.29 -22.19 9.36
CA PRO A 412 -0.07 -21.64 9.94
C PRO A 412 0.89 -21.20 8.83
N LEU A 413 1.57 -20.06 9.02
CA LEU A 413 2.39 -19.42 7.99
C LEU A 413 3.38 -20.39 7.34
N ARG A 414 4.09 -21.20 8.15
CA ARG A 414 5.07 -22.16 7.62
C ARG A 414 4.40 -23.23 6.76
N ASP A 415 3.27 -23.77 7.18
CA ASP A 415 2.50 -24.78 6.44
C ASP A 415 1.98 -24.19 5.10
N ALA A 416 1.49 -22.95 5.13
CA ALA A 416 1.01 -22.25 3.94
C ALA A 416 2.13 -22.03 2.91
N LEU A 417 3.32 -21.66 3.38
CA LEU A 417 4.50 -21.48 2.54
C LEU A 417 5.01 -22.85 2.01
N GLN A 418 5.00 -23.89 2.84
CA GLN A 418 5.40 -25.26 2.49
C GLN A 418 4.50 -25.84 1.39
N GLY A 419 3.19 -25.60 1.46
CA GLY A 419 2.23 -26.04 0.45
C GLY A 419 2.16 -25.17 -0.81
N ALA A 420 2.92 -24.08 -0.88
CA ALA A 420 2.84 -23.14 -2.00
C ALA A 420 3.75 -23.55 -3.16
N SER A 421 3.17 -24.23 -4.16
CA SER A 421 3.85 -24.66 -5.39
C SER A 421 4.54 -23.51 -6.16
N PHE A 422 4.08 -22.28 -5.96
CA PHE A 422 4.63 -21.07 -6.56
C PHE A 422 5.82 -20.48 -5.80
N LEU A 423 6.30 -21.13 -4.74
CA LEU A 423 7.55 -20.80 -4.06
C LEU A 423 8.66 -21.81 -4.42
N PRO A 424 9.84 -21.35 -4.86
CA PRO A 424 10.93 -22.21 -5.32
C PRO A 424 11.68 -22.96 -4.21
N PHE A 425 11.43 -22.65 -2.93
CA PHE A 425 12.13 -23.24 -1.78
C PHE A 425 11.19 -23.97 -0.82
N ALA A 426 10.03 -24.42 -1.31
CA ALA A 426 8.98 -25.01 -0.48
C ALA A 426 9.52 -26.12 0.46
N GLY A 427 10.43 -26.98 -0.01
CA GLY A 427 10.95 -28.14 0.72
C GLY A 427 11.75 -27.88 2.01
N GLU A 428 12.21 -26.65 2.27
CA GLU A 428 13.13 -26.34 3.40
C GLU A 428 12.48 -25.47 4.49
N ILE A 429 11.21 -25.09 4.35
CA ILE A 429 10.64 -23.93 5.07
C ILE A 429 10.59 -24.11 6.58
N HIS A 430 10.32 -25.31 7.09
CA HIS A 430 10.18 -25.53 8.52
C HIS A 430 11.49 -25.33 9.29
N GLU A 431 12.63 -25.54 8.64
CA GLU A 431 13.96 -25.45 9.26
C GLU A 431 14.57 -24.05 9.15
N LEU A 432 14.05 -23.20 8.27
CA LEU A 432 14.61 -21.86 8.05
C LEU A 432 14.28 -20.89 9.20
N PRO A 433 15.28 -20.13 9.70
CA PRO A 433 15.05 -18.96 10.55
C PRO A 433 14.10 -17.95 9.88
N LEU A 434 13.32 -17.22 10.68
CA LEU A 434 12.32 -16.27 10.16
C LEU A 434 12.96 -15.16 9.31
N GLU A 435 14.14 -14.69 9.69
CA GLU A 435 14.91 -13.69 8.95
C GLU A 435 15.33 -14.20 7.57
N THR A 436 15.79 -15.45 7.50
CA THR A 436 16.14 -16.10 6.24
C THR A 436 14.91 -16.29 5.38
N LEU A 437 13.81 -16.74 5.96
CA LEU A 437 12.53 -16.91 5.28
C LEU A 437 12.03 -15.58 4.68
N ARG A 438 12.02 -14.52 5.49
CA ARG A 438 11.66 -13.16 5.08
C ARG A 438 12.57 -12.66 3.95
N SER A 439 13.88 -12.88 4.04
CA SER A 439 14.85 -12.43 3.02
C SER A 439 14.67 -13.18 1.70
N ARG A 440 14.45 -14.50 1.74
CA ARG A 440 14.16 -15.29 0.53
C ARG A 440 12.85 -14.86 -0.14
N LEU A 441 11.80 -14.58 0.65
CA LEU A 441 10.53 -14.05 0.14
C LEU A 441 10.71 -12.67 -0.50
N GLU A 442 11.50 -11.79 0.11
CA GLU A 442 11.83 -10.47 -0.46
C GLU A 442 12.54 -10.58 -1.82
N VAL A 443 13.47 -11.53 -1.97
CA VAL A 443 14.14 -11.78 -3.26
C VAL A 443 13.15 -12.25 -4.32
N ILE A 444 12.28 -13.21 -4.01
CA ILE A 444 11.22 -13.65 -4.96
C ILE A 444 10.33 -12.48 -5.34
N GLU A 445 9.98 -11.65 -4.36
CA GLU A 445 9.15 -10.48 -4.59
C GLU A 445 9.82 -9.49 -5.56
N SER A 446 11.15 -9.36 -5.53
CA SER A 446 11.86 -8.47 -6.45
C SER A 446 11.98 -9.00 -7.89
N GLN A 447 11.69 -10.29 -8.13
CA GLN A 447 11.87 -10.91 -9.44
C GLN A 447 10.67 -10.66 -10.37
N PRO A 448 10.91 -10.40 -11.67
CA PRO A 448 9.83 -10.34 -12.65
C PRO A 448 9.10 -11.68 -12.75
N ARG A 449 7.80 -11.64 -13.05
CA ARG A 449 6.95 -12.84 -13.20
C ARG A 449 7.61 -13.81 -14.19
N ARG A 450 7.95 -15.02 -13.73
CA ARG A 450 8.28 -16.13 -14.63
C ARG A 450 6.99 -16.51 -15.36
N ILE A 451 6.82 -16.05 -16.59
CA ILE A 451 5.71 -16.47 -17.46
C ILE A 451 6.04 -17.89 -17.94
N GLY A 452 5.75 -18.89 -17.09
CA GLY A 452 5.67 -20.27 -17.53
C GLY A 452 4.31 -20.48 -18.18
N ASN A 453 4.29 -20.78 -19.49
CA ASN A 453 3.09 -21.32 -20.13
C ASN A 453 2.58 -22.51 -19.30
N ALA A 454 1.27 -22.60 -19.08
CA ALA A 454 0.64 -23.65 -18.27
C ALA A 454 1.07 -25.08 -18.69
N LYS A 455 1.49 -25.28 -19.95
CA LYS A 455 2.03 -26.56 -20.45
C LYS A 455 3.45 -26.92 -19.97
N THR A 456 4.22 -25.98 -19.44
CA THR A 456 5.65 -26.18 -19.10
C THR A 456 5.91 -26.40 -17.61
N LEU A 457 4.93 -26.13 -16.73
CA LEU A 457 5.09 -26.30 -15.29
C LEU A 457 4.88 -27.75 -14.81
N TYR A 458 4.27 -28.60 -15.64
CA TYR A 458 3.99 -30.01 -15.32
C TYR A 458 4.70 -31.01 -16.25
N GLY A 459 5.73 -30.57 -16.99
CA GLY A 459 6.41 -31.40 -17.97
C GLY A 459 7.90 -31.08 -18.11
N SER A 460 8.69 -31.51 -17.13
CA SER A 460 10.04 -32.10 -17.30
C SER A 460 10.81 -32.06 -15.97
N GLU A 461 11.05 -33.25 -15.41
CA GLU A 461 12.05 -33.45 -14.37
C GLU A 461 13.44 -33.17 -14.97
N LYS A 462 14.06 -32.03 -14.63
CA LYS A 462 15.53 -31.95 -14.51
C LYS A 462 15.92 -30.93 -13.42
N PRO A 463 16.70 -31.34 -12.40
CA PRO A 463 17.24 -30.42 -11.40
C PRO A 463 18.37 -29.60 -12.03
N PHE A 464 18.27 -28.28 -12.01
CA PHE A 464 19.38 -27.40 -12.32
C PHE A 464 20.06 -26.92 -11.04
N LEU A 465 21.25 -27.46 -10.82
CA LEU A 465 22.21 -27.10 -9.79
C LEU A 465 22.57 -25.61 -9.87
N PHE A 466 22.51 -24.91 -8.73
CA PHE A 466 23.18 -23.63 -8.53
C PHE A 466 24.70 -23.86 -8.56
N LYS A 467 25.42 -23.12 -9.41
CA LYS A 467 26.87 -22.95 -9.23
C LYS A 467 27.10 -21.75 -8.31
N SER A 468 27.96 -22.01 -7.33
CA SER A 468 28.52 -21.18 -6.27
C SER A 468 28.91 -19.77 -6.68
#